data_AF-A0A3M7QJ53-F1
#
_entry.id   AF-A0A3M7QJ53-F1
#
_cell.length_a   1.000
_cell.length_b   1.000
_cell.length_c   1.000
_cell.angle_alpha   90.00
_cell.angle_beta   90.00
_cell.angle_gamma   90.00
#
_symmetry.space_group_name_H-M   'P 1'
#
loop_
_entity.id
_entity.type
_entity.pdbx_description
1 polymer ?
#
loop_
_entity_poly.entity_id
_entity_poly.type
_entity_poly.pdbx_seq_one_letter_code
_entity_poly.pdbx_strand_id
1 'polypeptide(L)'
;MSSRPNNKREVPMKKLMLCADKVIDLTRNVNHIRTNQKVKLQISGNLRDSVLVRIEPLNSPNSAKNNEALVKNGTAFFSNLRFTKSSGRGNKIDLKIYFDSNPDRILVCKKFIKITRDGPRDRKKKMIPDWNSIGSAENEAASPAVDENSAKWPYEKYVSDVAEFGYYLEYYNKVTGPLFNEQQLKQIVQIWFLTIFLFFLSPFK
;
A
#
# COMPACT_ATOMS: atom_id res chain seq x y z
N MET A 1 -22.73 -44.66 17.00
CA MET A 1 -22.52 -43.84 15.79
C MET A 1 -22.42 -42.38 16.21
N SER A 2 -21.20 -41.83 16.33
CA SER A 2 -20.96 -40.44 16.72
C SER A 2 -20.51 -39.66 15.48
N SER A 3 -21.43 -38.92 14.88
CA SER A 3 -21.16 -38.06 13.73
C SER A 3 -20.47 -36.78 14.22
N ARG A 4 -19.18 -36.64 13.91
CA ARG A 4 -18.43 -35.40 14.15
C ARG A 4 -19.01 -34.26 13.31
N PRO A 5 -19.25 -33.06 13.89
CA PRO A 5 -19.74 -31.93 13.12
C PRO A 5 -18.66 -31.47 12.15
N ASN A 6 -19.09 -31.30 10.89
CA ASN A 6 -18.27 -30.90 9.77
C ASN A 6 -17.83 -29.44 9.96
N ASN A 7 -16.63 -29.26 10.50
CA ASN A 7 -16.03 -27.95 10.74
C ASN A 7 -15.69 -27.31 9.38
N LYS A 8 -16.69 -26.64 8.78
CA LYS A 8 -16.49 -25.76 7.63
C LYS A 8 -15.53 -24.67 8.09
N ARG A 9 -14.25 -24.81 7.73
CA ARG A 9 -13.26 -23.76 7.89
C ARG A 9 -13.83 -22.51 7.22
N GLU A 10 -14.27 -21.54 8.00
CA GLU A 10 -14.64 -20.22 7.50
C GLU A 10 -13.42 -19.68 6.78
N VAL A 11 -13.51 -19.62 5.45
CA VAL A 11 -12.47 -19.04 4.63
C VAL A 11 -12.50 -17.54 4.94
N PRO A 12 -11.40 -16.94 5.47
CA PRO A 12 -11.39 -15.53 5.84
C PRO A 12 -11.80 -14.71 4.63
N MET A 13 -12.80 -13.83 4.83
CA MET A 13 -13.42 -13.03 3.77
C MET A 13 -12.38 -12.49 2.79
N LYS A 14 -12.28 -13.18 1.65
CA LYS A 14 -11.60 -12.64 0.47
C LYS A 14 -12.44 -11.44 0.03
N LYS A 15 -11.76 -10.39 -0.41
CA LYS A 15 -12.42 -9.15 -0.84
C LYS A 15 -13.26 -9.46 -2.08
N LEU A 16 -14.55 -9.74 -1.86
CA LEU A 16 -15.54 -9.95 -2.90
C LEU A 16 -15.75 -8.61 -3.62
N MET A 17 -15.42 -8.53 -4.91
CA MET A 17 -15.90 -7.43 -5.74
C MET A 17 -17.23 -7.85 -6.36
N LEU A 18 -18.31 -7.20 -5.90
CA LEU A 18 -19.61 -7.28 -6.55
C LEU A 18 -19.54 -6.52 -7.87
N CYS A 19 -19.73 -7.23 -8.97
CA CYS A 19 -19.83 -6.65 -10.30
C CYS A 19 -21.16 -7.16 -10.88
N ALA A 20 -22.22 -6.33 -10.76
CA ALA A 20 -23.58 -6.62 -11.25
C ALA A 20 -24.10 -8.04 -10.89
N ASP A 21 -24.28 -8.31 -9.60
CA ASP A 21 -24.79 -9.57 -9.02
C ASP A 21 -23.84 -10.78 -9.02
N LYS A 22 -22.62 -10.64 -9.56
CA LYS A 22 -21.59 -11.69 -9.54
C LYS A 22 -20.47 -11.36 -8.58
N VAL A 23 -20.05 -12.38 -7.84
CA VAL A 23 -19.01 -12.30 -6.82
C VAL A 23 -17.67 -12.61 -7.47
N ILE A 24 -16.84 -11.58 -7.65
CA ILE A 24 -15.48 -11.74 -8.15
C ILE A 24 -14.55 -11.83 -6.95
N ASP A 25 -13.99 -13.03 -6.76
CA ASP A 25 -13.05 -13.33 -5.71
C ASP A 25 -11.61 -13.22 -6.22
N LEU A 26 -10.97 -12.11 -5.93
CA LEU A 26 -9.52 -12.04 -6.01
C LEU A 26 -8.94 -12.71 -4.78
N THR A 27 -8.32 -13.87 -4.98
CA THR A 27 -7.50 -14.48 -3.94
C THR A 27 -6.34 -13.54 -3.59
N ARG A 28 -6.45 -12.92 -2.39
CA ARG A 28 -5.60 -11.87 -1.80
C ARG A 28 -5.95 -10.46 -2.28
N ASN A 29 -5.72 -9.49 -1.39
CA ASN A 29 -6.03 -8.06 -1.50
C ASN A 29 -5.18 -7.37 -2.59
N VAL A 30 -5.33 -7.79 -3.84
CA VAL A 30 -4.41 -7.42 -4.91
C VAL A 30 -4.96 -6.28 -5.76
N ASN A 31 -5.21 -5.13 -5.13
CA ASN A 31 -5.58 -3.90 -5.85
C ASN A 31 -4.39 -3.34 -6.67
N HIS A 32 -3.17 -3.86 -6.45
CA HIS A 32 -1.93 -3.46 -7.10
C HIS A 32 -1.02 -4.67 -7.28
N ILE A 33 -0.56 -4.93 -8.51
CA ILE A 33 0.41 -5.99 -8.85
C ILE A 33 1.61 -5.49 -9.61
N ARG A 34 2.65 -6.34 -9.60
CA ARG A 34 3.75 -6.29 -10.55
C ARG A 34 3.31 -6.81 -11.93
N THR A 35 3.86 -6.25 -13.00
CA THR A 35 3.72 -6.76 -14.37
C THR A 35 4.18 -8.21 -14.46
N ASN A 36 3.44 -9.01 -15.23
CA ASN A 36 3.68 -10.44 -15.46
C ASN A 36 3.68 -11.29 -14.17
N GLN A 37 3.20 -10.76 -13.05
CA GLN A 37 3.01 -11.50 -11.80
C GLN A 37 1.89 -12.52 -11.98
N LYS A 38 2.08 -13.74 -11.44
CA LYS A 38 1.03 -14.77 -11.38
C LYS A 38 -0.08 -14.31 -10.44
N VAL A 39 -1.30 -14.19 -10.95
CA VAL A 39 -2.49 -13.88 -10.16
C VAL A 39 -3.47 -15.05 -10.24
N LYS A 40 -4.04 -15.38 -9.09
CA LYS A 40 -5.17 -16.30 -9.00
C LYS A 40 -6.45 -15.47 -8.92
N LEU A 41 -7.37 -15.71 -9.84
CA LEU A 41 -8.66 -15.04 -9.89
C LEU A 41 -9.76 -16.10 -9.93
N GLN A 42 -10.81 -15.84 -9.16
CA GLN A 42 -12.00 -16.67 -9.11
C GLN A 42 -13.21 -15.80 -9.47
N ILE A 43 -14.06 -16.28 -10.37
CA ILE A 43 -15.33 -15.64 -10.71
C ILE A 43 -16.42 -16.63 -10.35
N SER A 44 -17.27 -16.26 -9.38
CA SER A 44 -18.33 -17.10 -8.86
C SER A 44 -19.69 -16.46 -9.13
N GLY A 45 -20.71 -17.28 -9.40
CA GLY A 45 -22.09 -16.82 -9.55
C GLY A 45 -23.01 -17.93 -10.04
N ASN A 46 -24.23 -17.57 -10.43
CA ASN A 46 -25.17 -18.50 -11.10
C ASN A 46 -24.74 -18.72 -12.56
N LEU A 47 -23.62 -19.41 -12.74
CA LEU A 47 -23.03 -19.76 -14.02
C LEU A 47 -23.23 -21.26 -14.27
N ARG A 48 -23.57 -21.62 -15.51
CA ARG A 48 -23.64 -23.02 -15.92
C ARG A 48 -22.22 -23.58 -16.08
N ASP A 49 -22.05 -24.84 -15.73
CA ASP A 49 -20.77 -25.52 -15.92
C ASP A 49 -20.44 -25.65 -17.41
N SER A 50 -19.13 -25.74 -17.70
CA SER A 50 -18.56 -25.79 -19.06
C SER A 50 -18.73 -24.51 -19.90
N VAL A 51 -19.24 -23.41 -19.33
CA VAL A 51 -19.19 -22.08 -19.97
C VAL A 51 -17.74 -21.60 -20.01
N LEU A 52 -17.29 -21.12 -21.18
CA LEU A 52 -15.99 -20.48 -21.31
C LEU A 52 -16.08 -19.02 -20.83
N VAL A 53 -15.15 -18.63 -19.97
CA VAL A 53 -15.03 -17.26 -19.46
C VAL A 53 -13.71 -16.68 -19.92
N ARG A 54 -13.76 -15.54 -20.63
CA ARG A 54 -12.59 -14.79 -21.10
C ARG A 54 -12.48 -13.44 -20.40
N ILE A 55 -11.26 -13.00 -20.10
CA ILE A 55 -10.98 -11.70 -19.49
C ILE A 55 -10.12 -10.85 -20.41
N GLU A 56 -10.50 -9.60 -20.61
CA GLU A 56 -9.76 -8.64 -21.41
C GLU A 56 -9.62 -7.30 -20.67
N PRO A 57 -8.44 -6.67 -20.67
CA PRO A 57 -8.30 -5.28 -20.25
C PRO A 57 -9.04 -4.36 -21.22
N LEU A 58 -9.95 -3.52 -20.71
CA LEU A 58 -10.79 -2.67 -21.55
C LEU A 58 -10.15 -1.31 -21.86
N ASN A 59 -9.59 -0.64 -20.85
CA ASN A 59 -9.10 0.74 -20.93
C ASN A 59 -7.57 0.82 -21.06
N SER A 60 -6.92 -0.24 -21.52
CA SER A 60 -5.46 -0.33 -21.52
C SER A 60 -4.98 -1.17 -22.70
N PRO A 61 -3.84 -0.82 -23.34
CA PRO A 61 -3.22 -1.65 -24.37
C PRO A 61 -2.52 -2.90 -23.77
N ASN A 62 -2.87 -3.27 -22.54
CA ASN A 62 -2.39 -4.44 -21.85
C ASN A 62 -2.95 -5.69 -22.51
N SER A 63 -2.11 -6.71 -22.66
CA SER A 63 -2.56 -8.06 -22.95
C SER A 63 -2.59 -8.89 -21.66
N ALA A 64 -3.59 -9.75 -21.54
CA ALA A 64 -3.67 -10.74 -20.47
C ALA A 64 -3.20 -12.11 -21.01
N LYS A 65 -2.44 -12.86 -20.22
CA LYS A 65 -2.06 -14.26 -20.50
C LYS A 65 -2.84 -15.19 -19.60
N ASN A 66 -3.22 -16.36 -20.11
CA ASN A 66 -4.08 -17.34 -19.43
C ASN A 66 -5.37 -16.68 -18.94
N ASN A 67 -6.00 -15.93 -19.85
CA ASN A 67 -7.18 -15.12 -19.60
C ASN A 67 -8.49 -15.85 -19.91
N GLU A 68 -8.43 -17.16 -20.14
CA GLU A 68 -9.58 -18.02 -20.40
C GLU A 68 -9.65 -19.12 -19.33
N ALA A 69 -10.87 -19.41 -18.87
CA ALA A 69 -11.15 -20.50 -17.94
C ALA A 69 -12.56 -21.05 -18.16
N LEU A 70 -12.71 -22.37 -18.04
CA LEU A 70 -14.02 -23.02 -18.02
C LEU A 70 -14.64 -22.93 -16.62
N VAL A 71 -15.95 -22.69 -16.57
CA VAL A 71 -16.73 -22.76 -15.33
C VAL A 71 -16.84 -24.22 -14.88
N LYS A 72 -16.54 -24.46 -13.60
CA LYS A 72 -16.75 -25.74 -12.91
C LYS A 72 -17.40 -25.46 -11.55
N ASN A 73 -18.48 -26.16 -11.23
CA ASN A 73 -19.26 -25.94 -10.01
C ASN A 73 -19.66 -24.46 -9.83
N GLY A 74 -20.13 -23.82 -10.90
CA GLY A 74 -20.55 -22.41 -10.89
C GLY A 74 -19.41 -21.39 -10.71
N THR A 75 -18.15 -21.83 -10.82
CA THR A 75 -16.96 -21.00 -10.62
C THR A 75 -15.96 -21.13 -11.76
N ALA A 76 -15.51 -20.01 -12.33
CA ALA A 76 -14.37 -19.97 -13.24
C ALA A 76 -13.09 -19.65 -12.46
N PHE A 77 -12.07 -20.51 -12.58
CA PHE A 77 -10.79 -20.37 -11.87
C PHE A 77 -9.63 -20.11 -12.84
N PHE A 78 -8.99 -18.95 -12.67
CA PHE A 78 -7.80 -18.56 -13.43
C PHE A 78 -6.57 -18.76 -12.56
N SER A 79 -5.82 -19.83 -12.79
CA SER A 79 -4.72 -20.26 -11.92
C SER A 79 -3.43 -19.42 -12.07
N ASN A 80 -3.23 -18.85 -13.25
CA ASN A 80 -1.98 -18.17 -13.64
C ASN A 80 -2.30 -16.99 -14.57
N LEU A 81 -3.32 -16.20 -14.25
CA LEU A 81 -3.65 -14.98 -14.97
C LEU A 81 -2.50 -13.99 -14.81
N ARG A 82 -2.07 -13.37 -15.91
CA ARG A 82 -0.99 -12.37 -15.89
C ARG A 82 -1.31 -11.21 -16.79
N PHE A 83 -0.96 -10.01 -16.36
CA PHE A 83 -1.02 -8.82 -17.18
C PHE A 83 0.39 -8.40 -17.61
N THR A 84 0.61 -8.25 -18.91
CA THR A 84 1.95 -8.08 -19.48
C THR A 84 2.52 -6.68 -19.31
N LYS A 85 1.66 -5.66 -19.42
CA LYS A 85 2.02 -4.25 -19.44
C LYS A 85 1.44 -3.52 -18.22
N SER A 86 1.98 -2.33 -17.94
CA SER A 86 1.54 -1.49 -16.81
C SER A 86 0.24 -0.75 -17.11
N SER A 87 -0.58 -0.51 -16.09
CA SER A 87 -1.82 0.26 -16.21
C SER A 87 -1.62 1.78 -16.34
N GLY A 88 -0.38 2.27 -16.20
CA GLY A 88 -0.04 3.70 -16.17
C GLY A 88 0.09 4.26 -14.73
N ARG A 89 0.78 5.40 -14.59
CA ARG A 89 0.97 6.04 -13.27
C ARG A 89 -0.39 6.49 -12.73
N GLY A 90 -0.75 6.06 -11.53
CA GLY A 90 -2.01 6.43 -10.87
C GLY A 90 -3.27 5.70 -11.37
N ASN A 91 -3.19 4.97 -12.49
CA ASN A 91 -4.36 4.41 -13.17
C ASN A 91 -4.60 2.93 -12.83
N LYS A 92 -5.86 2.52 -12.83
CA LYS A 92 -6.30 1.12 -12.74
C LYS A 92 -6.92 0.69 -14.06
N ILE A 93 -6.74 -0.59 -14.41
CA ILE A 93 -7.42 -1.15 -15.57
C ILE A 93 -8.86 -1.53 -15.23
N ASP A 94 -9.73 -1.39 -16.22
CA ASP A 94 -11.06 -1.94 -16.25
C ASP A 94 -10.98 -3.33 -16.90
N LEU A 95 -11.70 -4.31 -16.35
CA LEU A 95 -11.79 -5.65 -16.93
C LEU A 95 -13.12 -5.84 -17.63
N LYS A 96 -13.06 -6.35 -18.86
CA LYS A 96 -14.20 -6.88 -19.59
C LYS A 96 -14.16 -8.40 -19.50
N ILE A 97 -15.26 -8.99 -19.05
CA ILE A 97 -15.40 -10.43 -18.82
C ILE A 97 -16.49 -10.93 -19.77
N TYR A 98 -16.11 -11.85 -20.65
CA TYR A 98 -17.02 -12.47 -21.59
C TYR A 98 -17.41 -13.85 -21.06
N PHE A 99 -18.68 -14.18 -21.19
CA PHE A 99 -19.23 -15.51 -20.92
C PHE A 99 -19.77 -16.03 -22.24
N ASP A 100 -19.17 -17.10 -22.74
CA ASP A 100 -19.61 -17.86 -23.91
C ASP A 100 -20.81 -18.71 -23.49
N SER A 101 -21.98 -18.08 -23.52
CA SER A 101 -23.25 -18.67 -23.10
C SER A 101 -24.31 -18.29 -24.12
N ASN A 102 -25.44 -18.99 -24.14
CA ASN A 102 -26.56 -18.58 -24.98
C ASN A 102 -27.71 -18.04 -24.11
N PRO A 103 -28.00 -16.72 -24.13
CA PRO A 103 -27.35 -15.65 -24.90
C PRO A 103 -25.99 -15.24 -24.33
N ASP A 104 -25.14 -14.65 -25.18
CA ASP A 104 -23.81 -14.17 -24.78
C ASP A 104 -23.93 -13.09 -23.72
N ARG A 105 -23.07 -13.15 -22.70
CA ARG A 105 -23.08 -12.16 -21.61
C ARG A 105 -21.71 -11.50 -21.49
N ILE A 106 -21.72 -10.20 -21.25
CA ILE A 106 -20.53 -9.40 -21.04
C ILE A 106 -20.68 -8.63 -19.72
N LEU A 107 -19.65 -8.65 -18.89
CA LEU A 107 -19.57 -7.82 -17.69
C LEU A 107 -18.37 -6.89 -17.79
N VAL A 108 -18.50 -5.70 -17.21
CA VAL A 108 -17.40 -4.74 -17.14
C VAL A 108 -17.19 -4.35 -15.69
N CYS A 109 -15.99 -4.62 -15.18
CA CYS A 109 -15.59 -4.28 -13.83
C CYS A 109 -14.59 -3.14 -13.86
N LYS A 110 -15.06 -1.96 -13.44
CA LYS A 110 -14.29 -0.72 -13.48
C LYS A 110 -13.29 -0.63 -12.33
N LYS A 111 -12.18 0.07 -12.56
CA LYS A 111 -11.13 0.38 -11.60
C LYS A 111 -10.66 -0.87 -10.83
N PHE A 112 -10.49 -1.98 -11.56
CA PHE A 112 -10.25 -3.30 -10.99
C PHE A 112 -8.86 -3.40 -10.36
N ILE A 113 -7.79 -3.20 -11.14
CA ILE A 113 -6.42 -3.46 -10.66
C ILE A 113 -5.41 -2.44 -11.20
N LYS A 114 -4.49 -2.02 -10.33
CA LYS A 114 -3.31 -1.24 -10.71
C LYS A 114 -2.17 -2.20 -11.06
N ILE A 115 -1.50 -1.98 -12.19
CA ILE A 115 -0.40 -2.82 -12.64
C ILE A 115 0.81 -1.92 -12.88
N THR A 116 1.94 -2.24 -12.24
CA THR A 116 3.17 -1.46 -12.38
C THR A 116 4.36 -2.39 -12.52
N ARG A 117 5.51 -1.88 -12.98
CA ARG A 117 6.73 -2.69 -13.10
C ARG A 117 7.18 -3.31 -11.77
N ASP A 118 7.08 -2.57 -10.68
CA ASP A 118 7.58 -2.99 -9.37
C ASP A 118 6.51 -3.73 -8.55
N GLY A 119 5.24 -3.38 -8.73
CA GLY A 119 4.15 -3.84 -7.87
C GLY A 119 4.05 -3.05 -6.56
N PRO A 120 3.29 -3.56 -5.56
CA PRO A 120 3.31 -3.01 -4.21
C PRO A 120 4.73 -3.02 -3.67
N ARG A 121 5.21 -1.87 -3.20
CA ARG A 121 6.58 -1.70 -2.74
C ARG A 121 6.58 -0.92 -1.44
N ASP A 122 7.28 -1.42 -0.43
CA ASP A 122 7.51 -0.69 0.80
C ASP A 122 8.36 0.55 0.54
N ARG A 123 8.07 1.65 1.24
CA ARG A 123 8.96 2.81 1.22
C ARG A 123 10.31 2.36 1.77
N LYS A 124 11.37 2.53 0.98
CA LYS A 124 12.73 2.32 1.49
C LYS A 124 12.92 3.28 2.67
N LYS A 125 13.34 2.77 3.83
CA LYS A 125 13.88 3.61 4.90
C LYS A 125 15.06 4.36 4.27
N LYS A 126 15.05 5.69 4.32
CA LYS A 126 16.23 6.47 3.92
C LYS A 126 17.36 5.99 4.83
N MET A 127 18.44 5.45 4.26
CA MET A 127 19.68 5.31 5.01
C MET A 127 20.06 6.72 5.43
N ILE A 128 19.98 6.99 6.73
CA ILE A 128 20.74 8.09 7.32
C ILE A 128 22.19 7.64 7.14
N PRO A 129 23.05 8.40 6.43
CA PRO A 129 24.46 8.03 6.32
C PRO A 129 25.02 7.82 7.72
N ASP A 130 25.68 6.69 7.93
CA ASP A 130 26.47 6.48 9.14
C ASP A 130 27.67 7.42 9.04
N TRP A 131 27.62 8.52 9.80
CA TRP A 131 28.64 9.56 9.81
C TRP A 131 30.03 9.02 10.17
N ASN A 132 30.09 7.84 10.80
CA ASN A 132 31.32 7.16 11.17
C ASN A 132 32.02 6.41 10.02
N SER A 133 31.37 6.24 8.87
CA SER A 133 31.93 5.51 7.71
C SER A 133 32.67 6.40 6.70
N ILE A 134 32.73 7.72 6.92
CA ILE A 134 33.37 8.69 6.02
C ILE A 134 34.88 8.87 6.31
N GLY A 135 35.41 8.28 7.38
CA GLY A 135 36.77 8.53 7.86
C GLY A 135 37.92 7.70 7.26
N SER A 136 37.87 7.25 6.01
CA SER A 136 39.01 6.47 5.45
C SER A 136 39.30 6.67 3.95
N ALA A 137 38.78 7.73 3.33
CA ALA A 137 39.10 8.05 1.94
C ALA A 137 39.39 9.54 1.76
N GLU A 138 40.42 10.03 2.45
CA GLU A 138 41.05 11.31 2.11
C GLU A 138 42.46 11.02 1.60
N ASN A 139 42.59 10.88 0.28
CA ASN A 139 43.81 11.21 -0.44
C ASN A 139 43.38 11.77 -1.81
N GLU A 140 43.74 13.04 -2.02
CA GLU A 140 43.84 13.74 -3.31
C GLU A 140 42.54 13.97 -4.12
N ALA A 141 41.73 14.95 -3.68
CA ALA A 141 41.01 15.83 -4.61
C ALA A 141 40.75 17.17 -3.92
N ALA A 142 41.09 18.26 -4.61
CA ALA A 142 40.98 19.64 -4.13
C ALA A 142 39.66 19.93 -3.41
N SER A 143 39.75 20.41 -2.17
CA SER A 143 38.60 20.79 -1.36
C SER A 143 37.82 21.94 -2.01
N PRO A 144 36.50 21.82 -2.25
CA PRO A 144 35.66 22.99 -2.38
C PRO A 144 35.66 23.72 -1.04
N ALA A 145 35.84 25.04 -1.06
CA ALA A 145 35.78 25.87 0.14
C ALA A 145 34.49 25.56 0.93
N VAL A 146 34.64 24.95 2.11
CA VAL A 146 33.54 24.71 3.03
C VAL A 146 33.30 26.01 3.77
N ASP A 147 32.14 26.61 3.53
CA ASP A 147 31.66 27.77 4.28
C ASP A 147 31.39 27.33 5.72
N GLU A 148 32.25 27.73 6.66
CA GLU A 148 32.20 27.38 8.09
C GLU A 148 30.87 27.77 8.76
N ASN A 149 30.02 28.55 8.08
CA ASN A 149 28.70 28.94 8.56
C ASN A 149 27.58 27.91 8.28
N SER A 150 27.82 26.86 7.50
CA SER A 150 26.78 25.91 7.10
C SER A 150 26.35 24.93 8.21
N ALA A 151 27.11 24.80 9.29
CA ALA A 151 26.90 23.79 10.34
C ALA A 151 26.34 24.34 11.65
N LYS A 152 25.92 25.62 11.71
CA LYS A 152 25.22 26.19 12.86
C LYS A 152 23.74 26.19 12.56
N TRP A 153 22.96 25.34 13.24
CA TRP A 153 21.50 25.47 13.22
C TRP A 153 21.17 26.89 13.67
N PRO A 154 20.58 27.75 12.81
CA PRO A 154 20.35 29.14 13.18
C PRO A 154 19.40 29.15 14.37
N TYR A 155 19.78 29.79 15.47
CA TYR A 155 18.91 29.97 16.62
C TYR A 155 17.56 30.58 16.18
N GLU A 156 17.58 31.42 15.15
CA GLU A 156 16.37 31.99 14.53
C GLU A 156 15.41 30.92 13.99
N LYS A 157 15.92 29.81 13.45
CA LYS A 157 15.08 28.73 12.93
C LYS A 157 14.42 27.94 14.06
N TYR A 158 15.16 27.66 15.14
CA TYR A 158 14.59 27.04 16.33
C TYR A 158 13.48 27.91 16.96
N VAL A 159 13.73 29.22 17.06
CA VAL A 159 12.74 30.17 17.58
C VAL A 159 11.49 30.22 16.68
N SER A 160 11.66 30.17 15.35
CA SER A 160 10.54 30.11 14.40
C SER A 160 9.71 28.83 14.57
N ASP A 161 10.36 27.67 14.66
CA ASP A 161 9.67 26.37 14.80
C ASP A 161 8.89 26.29 16.13
N VAL A 162 9.45 26.84 17.21
CA VAL A 162 8.78 26.91 18.52
C VAL A 162 7.59 27.88 18.50
N ALA A 163 7.73 29.03 17.82
CA ALA A 163 6.65 29.99 17.67
C ALA A 163 5.49 29.44 16.82
N GLU A 164 5.81 28.75 15.72
CA GLU A 164 4.83 28.09 14.86
C GLU A 164 4.07 26.99 15.63
N PHE A 165 4.78 26.19 16.43
CA PHE A 165 4.14 25.19 17.31
C PHE A 165 3.20 25.84 18.33
N GLY A 166 3.61 26.95 18.96
CA GLY A 166 2.79 27.70 19.90
C GLY A 166 1.49 28.22 19.27
N TYR A 167 1.59 28.77 18.04
CA TYR A 167 0.43 29.24 17.28
C TYR A 167 -0.57 28.12 16.99
N TYR A 168 -0.09 26.96 16.52
CA TYR A 168 -0.97 25.82 16.25
C TYR A 168 -1.62 25.27 17.51
N LEU A 169 -0.91 25.24 18.63
CA LEU A 169 -1.45 24.78 19.90
C LEU A 169 -2.56 25.70 20.43
N GLU A 170 -2.38 27.02 20.32
CA GLU A 170 -3.38 28.02 20.70
C GLU A 170 -4.61 27.98 19.79
N TYR A 171 -4.40 27.90 18.47
CA TYR A 171 -5.49 27.73 17.50
C TYR A 171 -6.30 26.47 17.79
N TYR A 172 -5.63 25.36 18.07
CA TYR A 172 -6.30 24.09 18.34
C TYR A 172 -7.08 24.11 19.66
N ASN A 173 -6.48 24.66 20.74
CA ASN A 173 -7.16 24.84 22.04
C ASN A 173 -8.40 25.74 21.93
N LYS A 174 -8.37 26.76 21.06
CA LYS A 174 -9.52 27.65 20.79
C LYS A 174 -10.67 26.93 20.09
N VAL A 175 -10.37 25.96 19.22
CA VAL A 175 -11.36 25.22 18.43
C VAL A 175 -11.93 24.02 19.20
N THR A 176 -11.12 23.37 20.05
CA THR A 176 -11.50 22.10 20.71
C THR A 176 -11.66 22.19 22.24
N GLY A 177 -11.33 23.33 22.85
CA GLY A 177 -11.15 23.45 24.29
C GLY A 177 -9.77 22.95 24.74
N PRO A 178 -9.35 23.25 25.99
CA PRO A 178 -8.04 22.82 26.49
C PRO A 178 -7.97 21.28 26.56
N LEU A 179 -7.07 20.68 25.78
CA LEU A 179 -6.92 19.21 25.71
C LEU A 179 -6.27 18.58 26.93
N PHE A 180 -5.47 19.36 27.66
CA PHE A 180 -4.67 18.87 28.77
C PHE A 180 -4.84 19.77 29.98
N ASN A 181 -5.13 19.15 31.12
CA ASN A 181 -5.10 19.84 32.40
C ASN A 181 -3.65 20.20 32.76
N GLU A 182 -3.45 21.21 33.61
CA GLU A 182 -2.12 21.71 34.01
C GLU A 182 -1.19 20.58 34.51
N GLN A 183 -1.76 19.56 35.16
CA GLN A 183 -1.04 18.37 35.61
C GLN A 183 -0.53 17.49 34.45
N GLN A 184 -1.32 17.33 33.38
CA GLN A 184 -0.93 16.56 32.20
C GLN A 184 0.15 17.29 31.39
N LEU A 185 0.08 18.62 31.32
CA LEU A 185 1.13 19.44 30.71
C LEU A 185 2.47 19.30 31.45
N LYS A 186 2.45 19.37 32.79
CA LYS A 186 3.64 19.15 33.62
C LYS A 186 4.26 17.77 33.38
N GLN A 187 3.43 16.72 33.26
CA GLN A 187 3.88 15.37 32.94
C GLN A 187 4.50 15.26 31.54
N ILE A 188 3.89 15.87 30.52
CA ILE A 188 4.41 15.85 29.15
C ILE A 188 5.78 16.55 29.10
N VAL A 189 5.91 17.74 29.70
CA VAL A 189 7.18 18.48 29.75
C VAL A 189 8.26 17.67 30.47
N GLN A 190 7.89 17.00 31.57
CA GLN A 190 8.81 16.15 32.32
C GLN A 190 9.26 14.92 31.52
N ILE A 191 8.35 14.28 30.76
CA ILE A 191 8.69 13.18 29.85
C ILE A 191 9.62 13.67 28.74
N TRP A 192 9.36 14.84 28.15
CA TRP A 192 10.23 15.44 27.13
C TRP A 192 11.61 15.80 27.67
N PHE A 193 11.69 16.34 28.88
CA PHE A 193 12.98 16.59 29.54
C PHE A 193 13.73 15.29 29.82
N LEU A 194 13.05 14.23 30.28
CA LEU A 194 13.66 12.94 30.54
C LEU A 194 14.11 12.24 29.25
N THR A 195 13.37 12.33 28.15
CA THR A 195 13.78 11.73 26.87
C THR A 195 14.97 12.46 26.27
N ILE A 196 15.02 13.79 26.35
CA ILE A 196 16.20 14.57 25.94
C ILE A 196 17.39 14.23 26.85
N PHE A 197 17.19 14.20 28.17
CA PHE A 197 18.26 13.90 29.13
C PHE A 197 18.80 12.47 28.99
N LEU A 198 17.95 11.49 28.70
CA LEU A 198 18.37 10.12 28.40
C LEU A 198 19.05 10.01 27.03
N PHE A 199 18.67 10.83 26.05
CA PHE A 199 19.36 10.92 24.77
C PHE A 199 20.78 11.48 24.91
N PHE A 200 21.00 12.40 25.86
CA PHE A 200 22.32 12.97 26.18
C PHE A 200 23.15 12.13 27.18
N LEU A 201 22.52 11.24 27.97
CA LEU A 201 23.21 10.34 28.90
C LEU A 201 23.47 8.93 28.35
N SER A 202 22.99 8.59 27.16
CA SER A 202 23.34 7.32 26.52
C SER A 202 24.81 7.38 26.10
N PRO A 203 25.74 6.63 26.72
CA PRO A 203 27.07 6.49 26.16
C PRO A 203 26.90 5.75 24.83
N PHE A 204 27.31 6.39 23.74
CA PHE A 204 27.53 5.70 22.47
C PHE A 204 28.38 4.45 22.74
N LYS A 205 27.79 3.28 22.52
CA LYS A 205 28.46 1.99 22.38
C LYS A 205 27.85 1.27 21.18
#